data_AF-A0A4Z0YUV6-F1
#
_entry.id   AF-A0A4Z0YUV6-F1
#
_cell.length_a   1.000
_cell.length_b   1.000
_cell.length_c   1.000
_cell.angle_alpha   90.00
_cell.angle_beta   90.00
_cell.angle_gamma   90.00
#
_symmetry.space_group_name_H-M   'P 1'
#
loop_
_entity.id
_entity.type
_entity.pdbx_description
1 polymer ?
#
loop_
_entity_poly.entity_id
_entity_poly.type
_entity_poly.pdbx_seq_one_letter_code
_entity_poly.pdbx_strand_id
1 'polypeptide(L)'
;MRASTLTLLSAATLASAAFEDANIVVERSLGCGKGYENTTVQVSIEHDYANPEILNQVSSLYQVDAEYTYFCFAYKPDGSFYSDEWFGLDKPLHLSTKNVVVEAITCRVE
;
A
#
# COMPACT_ATOMS: atom_id res chain seq x y z
N MET A 1 50.57 38.94 13.99
CA MET A 1 50.32 37.71 13.21
C MET A 1 48.81 37.58 13.03
N ARG A 2 48.30 37.60 11.79
CA ARG A 2 46.86 37.56 11.51
C ARG A 2 46.39 36.10 11.53
N ALA A 3 45.39 35.81 12.36
CA ALA A 3 44.73 34.51 12.42
C ALA A 3 43.69 34.41 11.29
N SER A 4 43.84 33.41 10.43
CA SER A 4 42.86 33.05 9.41
C SER A 4 42.13 31.79 9.88
N THR A 5 40.94 31.96 10.45
CA THR A 5 40.05 30.85 10.75
C THR A 5 39.30 30.45 9.47
N LEU A 6 39.67 29.31 8.90
CA LEU A 6 38.88 28.64 7.87
C LEU A 6 37.62 28.07 8.53
N THR A 7 36.46 28.63 8.19
CA THR A 7 35.16 28.06 8.56
C THR A 7 34.82 26.97 7.55
N LEU A 8 34.94 25.70 7.95
CA LEU A 8 34.41 24.58 7.17
C LEU A 8 32.88 24.53 7.33
N LEU A 9 32.14 24.85 6.27
CA LEU A 9 30.72 24.53 6.17
C LEU A 9 30.58 23.05 5.81
N SER A 10 30.23 22.22 6.78
CA SER A 10 29.79 20.84 6.52
C SER A 10 28.34 20.88 6.01
N ALA A 11 28.14 20.52 4.74
CA ALA A 11 26.82 20.21 4.20
C ALA A 11 26.46 18.77 4.60
N ALA A 12 25.50 18.62 5.51
CA ALA A 12 24.91 17.31 5.82
C ALA A 12 23.90 16.98 4.70
N THR A 13 24.27 16.08 3.80
CA THR A 13 23.31 15.45 2.88
C THR A 13 22.51 14.42 3.66
N LEU A 14 21.24 14.70 3.94
CA LEU A 14 20.29 13.72 4.44
C LEU A 14 20.03 12.71 3.31
N ALA A 15 20.59 11.50 3.42
CA ALA A 15 20.14 10.39 2.61
C ALA A 15 18.75 9.99 3.10
N SER A 16 17.72 10.19 2.27
CA SER A 16 16.42 9.60 2.54
C SER A 16 16.54 8.10 2.26
N ALA A 17 16.14 7.26 3.21
CA ALA A 17 15.91 5.85 2.93
C ALA A 17 14.75 5.76 1.93
N ALA A 18 15.01 5.23 0.74
CA ALA A 18 13.95 4.92 -0.22
C ALA A 18 13.38 3.56 0.16
N PHE A 19 12.10 3.52 0.54
CA PHE A 19 11.40 2.27 0.74
C PHE A 19 10.81 1.80 -0.59
N GLU A 20 10.77 0.49 -0.79
CA GLU A 20 10.12 -0.09 -1.96
C GLU A 20 8.59 -0.11 -1.81
N ASP A 21 7.89 -0.24 -2.93
CA ASP A 21 6.44 -0.33 -2.98
C ASP A 21 5.95 -1.69 -2.44
N ALA A 22 4.76 -1.70 -1.81
CA ALA A 22 4.11 -2.94 -1.39
C ALA A 22 3.44 -3.63 -2.57
N ASN A 23 3.69 -4.93 -2.75
CA ASN A 23 3.00 -5.75 -3.77
C ASN A 23 1.69 -6.30 -3.21
N ILE A 24 0.57 -5.68 -3.60
CA ILE A 24 -0.77 -6.04 -3.15
C ILE A 24 -1.51 -6.78 -4.26
N VAL A 25 -2.03 -7.96 -3.95
CA VAL A 25 -2.97 -8.65 -4.80
C VAL A 25 -4.37 -8.15 -4.51
N VAL A 26 -5.00 -7.66 -5.57
CA VAL A 26 -6.43 -7.38 -5.68
C VAL A 26 -7.08 -8.62 -6.25
N GLU A 27 -7.80 -9.34 -5.40
CA GLU A 27 -8.61 -10.49 -5.82
C GLU A 27 -10.02 -10.02 -6.14
N ARG A 28 -10.56 -10.54 -7.24
CA ARG A 28 -11.93 -10.34 -7.71
C ARG A 28 -12.64 -11.68 -7.79
N SER A 29 -13.83 -11.77 -7.23
CA SER A 29 -14.74 -12.90 -7.43
C SER A 29 -15.39 -12.83 -8.82
N LEU A 30 -15.34 -13.93 -9.57
CA LEU A 30 -16.03 -14.07 -10.86
C LEU A 30 -17.49 -14.52 -10.70
N GLY A 31 -17.96 -14.67 -9.46
CA GLY A 31 -19.30 -15.15 -9.11
C GLY A 31 -19.36 -16.63 -8.73
N CYS A 32 -20.53 -17.07 -8.27
CA CYS A 32 -20.73 -18.42 -7.72
C CYS A 32 -20.23 -19.53 -8.65
N GLY A 33 -19.20 -20.26 -8.22
CA GLY A 33 -18.63 -21.39 -8.95
C GLY A 33 -17.70 -21.02 -10.11
N LYS A 34 -17.42 -19.73 -10.35
CA LYS A 34 -16.53 -19.28 -11.43
C LYS A 34 -15.10 -18.97 -10.96
N GLY A 35 -14.83 -19.07 -9.66
CA GLY A 35 -13.51 -18.84 -9.09
C GLY A 35 -13.18 -17.35 -8.91
N TYR A 36 -11.89 -17.06 -8.91
CA TYR A 36 -11.32 -15.74 -8.60
C TYR A 36 -10.30 -15.34 -9.66
N GLU A 37 -10.15 -14.03 -9.86
CA GLU A 37 -9.16 -13.40 -10.71
C GLU A 37 -8.28 -12.50 -9.85
N ASN A 38 -6.96 -12.57 -10.04
CA ASN A 38 -5.99 -11.82 -9.25
C ASN A 38 -5.25 -10.82 -10.13
N THR A 39 -5.13 -9.59 -9.63
CA THR A 39 -4.27 -8.55 -10.20
C THR A 39 -3.31 -8.06 -9.13
N THR A 40 -2.01 -8.11 -9.39
CA THR A 40 -1.01 -7.53 -8.48
C THR A 40 -0.77 -6.06 -8.83
N VAL A 41 -0.80 -5.21 -7.82
CA VAL A 41 -0.51 -3.78 -7.92
C VAL A 41 0.62 -3.40 -6.98
N GLN A 42 1.40 -2.40 -7.37
CA GLN A 42 2.43 -1.79 -6.52
C GLN A 42 1.82 -0.57 -5.83
N VAL A 43 1.80 -0.60 -4.50
CA VAL A 43 1.29 0.49 -3.68
C VAL A 43 2.46 1.19 -3.04
N SER A 44 2.68 2.45 -3.44
CA SER A 44 3.70 3.28 -2.83
C SER A 44 3.41 3.53 -1.36
N ILE A 45 4.47 3.61 -0.55
CA ILE A 45 4.34 4.02 0.84
C ILE A 45 4.09 5.53 1.00
N GLU A 46 4.35 6.31 -0.05
CA GLU A 46 4.27 7.78 -0.04
C GLU A 46 2.91 8.28 -0.53
N HIS A 47 2.16 7.49 -1.29
CA HIS A 47 0.91 7.90 -1.92
C HIS A 47 -0.10 6.75 -1.96
N ASP A 48 -1.38 7.11 -1.94
CA ASP A 48 -2.46 6.14 -2.02
C ASP A 48 -2.58 5.60 -3.46
N TYR A 49 -2.79 4.30 -3.59
CA TYR A 49 -3.12 3.68 -4.86
C TYR A 49 -4.63 3.77 -5.10
N ALA A 50 -5.01 4.50 -6.16
CA ALA A 50 -6.40 4.61 -6.61
C ALA A 50 -6.48 4.32 -8.11
N ASN A 51 -7.12 3.21 -8.48
CA ASN A 51 -7.42 2.88 -9.87
C ASN A 51 -8.79 2.19 -9.96
N PRO A 52 -9.85 2.88 -10.43
CA PRO A 52 -11.19 2.31 -10.50
C PRO A 52 -11.32 1.15 -11.49
N GLU A 53 -10.42 0.99 -12.46
CA GLU A 53 -10.43 -0.16 -13.38
C GLU A 53 -10.08 -1.47 -12.66
N ILE A 54 -9.29 -1.39 -11.58
CA ILE A 54 -8.85 -2.54 -10.79
C ILE A 54 -9.67 -2.65 -9.48
N LEU A 55 -9.96 -1.52 -8.83
CA LEU A 55 -10.55 -1.49 -7.49
C LEU A 55 -12.09 -1.47 -7.46
N ASN A 56 -12.78 -1.44 -8.61
CA ASN A 56 -14.25 -1.42 -8.62
C ASN A 56 -14.92 -2.78 -8.30
N GLN A 57 -14.16 -3.87 -8.29
CA GLN A 57 -14.66 -5.23 -8.05
C GLN A 57 -13.66 -6.05 -7.24
N VAL A 58 -13.60 -5.80 -5.92
CA VAL A 58 -12.65 -6.46 -5.01
C VAL A 58 -13.36 -7.41 -4.06
N SER A 59 -12.95 -8.69 -4.02
CA SER A 59 -13.36 -9.66 -3.00
C SER A 59 -12.42 -9.68 -1.80
N SER A 60 -11.11 -9.67 -2.05
CA SER A 60 -10.07 -9.74 -1.03
C SER A 60 -8.85 -8.91 -1.43
N LEU A 61 -8.12 -8.43 -0.43
CA LEU A 61 -6.82 -7.79 -0.59
C LEU A 61 -5.78 -8.52 0.27
N TYR A 62 -4.61 -8.80 -0.30
CA TYR A 62 -3.53 -9.43 0.45
C TYR A 62 -2.17 -9.11 -0.15
N GLN A 63 -1.15 -9.12 0.69
CA GLN A 63 0.22 -8.91 0.27
C GLN A 63 0.86 -10.26 -0.07
N VAL A 64 1.61 -10.34 -1.17
CA VAL A 64 2.25 -11.59 -1.62
C VAL A 64 3.75 -11.64 -1.43
N ASP A 65 4.41 -10.49 -1.33
CA ASP A 65 5.84 -10.37 -1.11
C ASP A 65 6.12 -9.13 -0.26
N ALA A 66 7.10 -9.22 0.64
CA ALA A 66 7.39 -8.19 1.61
C ALA A 66 8.91 -8.07 1.83
N GLU A 67 9.53 -7.00 1.34
CA GLU A 67 10.88 -6.64 1.81
C GLU A 67 10.81 -6.04 3.23
N TYR A 68 9.72 -5.34 3.53
CA TYR A 68 9.42 -4.72 4.83
C TYR A 68 8.05 -5.15 5.35
N THR A 69 7.80 -4.94 6.64
CA THR A 69 6.45 -5.10 7.20
C THR A 69 5.60 -3.90 6.79
N TYR A 70 4.66 -4.11 5.87
CA TYR A 70 3.71 -3.08 5.46
C TYR A 70 2.37 -3.21 6.20
N PHE A 71 1.84 -2.06 6.60
CA PHE A 71 0.54 -1.88 7.19
C PHE A 71 -0.36 -1.21 6.17
N CYS A 72 -1.21 -1.99 5.51
CA CYS A 72 -2.08 -1.50 4.46
C CYS A 72 -3.53 -1.36 4.92
N PHE A 73 -4.22 -0.35 4.37
CA PHE A 73 -5.61 -0.04 4.67
C PHE A 73 -6.37 0.15 3.36
N ALA A 74 -7.65 -0.24 3.36
CA ALA A 74 -8.55 -0.10 2.22
C ALA A 74 -9.71 0.82 2.56
N TYR A 75 -9.99 1.76 1.66
CA TYR A 75 -11.01 2.79 1.84
C TYR A 75 -12.26 2.49 1.04
N LYS A 76 -13.41 2.77 1.63
CA LYS A 76 -14.71 2.82 0.96
C LYS A 76 -14.83 4.11 0.14
N PRO A 77 -15.77 4.19 -0.81
CA PRO A 77 -16.07 5.42 -1.55
C PRO A 77 -16.48 6.62 -0.69
N ASP A 78 -16.92 6.39 0.55
CA ASP A 78 -17.24 7.45 1.51
C ASP A 78 -16.03 7.96 2.31
N GLY A 79 -14.84 7.42 2.03
CA GLY A 79 -13.59 7.74 2.73
C GLY A 79 -13.40 7.03 4.06
N SER A 80 -14.35 6.21 4.51
CA SER A 80 -14.18 5.38 5.72
C SER A 80 -13.40 4.08 5.42
N PHE A 81 -12.81 3.47 6.44
CA PHE A 81 -12.12 2.21 6.28
C PHE A 81 -13.08 1.02 6.15
N TYR A 82 -12.67 0.00 5.41
CA TYR A 82 -13.34 -1.30 5.40
C TYR A 82 -13.13 -2.09 6.71
N SER A 83 -12.02 -1.86 7.40
CA SER A 83 -11.65 -2.49 8.66
C SER A 83 -10.88 -1.49 9.52
N ASP A 84 -11.09 -1.53 10.84
CA ASP A 84 -10.30 -0.75 11.80
C ASP A 84 -8.88 -1.30 11.96
N GLU A 85 -8.63 -2.49 11.41
CA GLU A 85 -7.32 -3.13 11.38
C GLU A 85 -6.68 -3.09 9.99
N TRP A 86 -5.36 -2.97 9.98
CA TRP A 86 -4.53 -3.12 8.79
C TRP A 86 -4.52 -4.55 8.24
N PHE A 87 -4.17 -4.68 6.97
CA PHE A 87 -3.88 -5.93 6.27
C PHE A 87 -2.45 -5.91 5.71
N GLY A 88 -1.87 -7.07 5.48
CA GLY A 88 -0.47 -7.20 5.09
C GLY A 88 -0.07 -8.65 4.88
N LEU A 89 1.24 -8.94 4.96
CA LEU A 89 1.75 -10.31 4.84
C LEU A 89 1.10 -11.22 5.88
N ASP A 90 0.62 -12.39 5.44
CA ASP A 90 -0.10 -13.39 6.25
C ASP A 90 -1.39 -12.90 6.94
N LYS A 91 -1.82 -11.67 6.65
CA LYS A 91 -3.04 -11.06 7.19
C LYS A 91 -3.90 -10.49 6.05
N PRO A 92 -4.62 -11.34 5.30
CA PRO A 92 -5.47 -10.89 4.22
C PRO A 92 -6.69 -10.12 4.74
N LEU A 93 -7.13 -9.12 3.98
CA LEU A 93 -8.41 -8.45 4.20
C LEU A 93 -9.47 -9.05 3.27
N HIS A 94 -10.38 -9.83 3.84
CA HIS A 94 -11.55 -10.31 3.11
C HIS A 94 -12.67 -9.26 3.18
N LEU A 95 -13.08 -8.74 2.03
CA LEU A 95 -14.10 -7.68 1.96
C LEU A 95 -15.49 -8.23 1.65
N SER A 96 -15.60 -9.19 0.73
CA SER A 96 -16.88 -9.71 0.26
C SER A 96 -16.74 -10.99 -0.56
N THR A 97 -17.80 -11.81 -0.58
CA THR A 97 -17.93 -12.96 -1.48
C THR A 97 -18.43 -12.58 -2.89
N LYS A 98 -18.98 -11.38 -3.07
CA LYS A 98 -19.60 -10.88 -4.31
C LYS A 98 -18.96 -9.61 -4.89
N ASN A 99 -17.80 -9.23 -4.36
CA ASN A 99 -17.08 -7.99 -4.62
C ASN A 99 -17.71 -6.74 -3.98
N VAL A 100 -16.86 -5.75 -3.71
CA VAL A 100 -17.19 -4.37 -3.33
C VAL A 100 -16.30 -3.39 -4.09
N VAL A 101 -16.63 -2.10 -4.02
CA VAL A 101 -15.81 -1.02 -4.59
C VAL A 101 -14.83 -0.52 -3.53
N VAL A 102 -13.54 -0.65 -3.77
CA VAL A 102 -12.50 0.00 -2.97
C VAL A 102 -12.12 1.30 -3.66
N GLU A 103 -12.09 2.40 -2.91
CA GLU A 103 -11.71 3.72 -3.44
C GLU A 103 -10.19 3.83 -3.58
N ALA A 104 -9.48 3.47 -2.52
CA ALA A 104 -8.03 3.57 -2.46
C ALA A 104 -7.45 2.52 -1.51
N ILE A 105 -6.16 2.22 -1.74
CA ILE A 105 -5.31 1.43 -0.85
C ILE A 105 -4.14 2.28 -0.41
N THR A 106 -3.88 2.31 0.89
CA THR A 106 -2.77 3.05 1.48
C THR A 106 -1.88 2.07 2.25
N CYS A 107 -0.57 2.11 2.01
CA CYS A 107 0.38 1.28 2.76
C CYS A 107 1.40 2.17 3.48
N ARG A 108 1.85 1.71 4.65
CA ARG A 108 2.91 2.33 5.46
C ARG A 108 3.87 1.26 5.95
N VAL A 109 5.11 1.64 6.20
CA VAL A 109 6.13 0.81 6.85
C VAL A 109 6.27 1.23 8.31
N GLU A 110 6.52 0.27 9.19
CA GLU A 110 6.92 0.50 10.59
C GLU A 110 8.44 0.52 10.76
#